data_AF-A0A8E2BA20-F1
#
_entry.id   AF-A0A8E2BA20-F1
#
_cell.length_a   1.000
_cell.length_b   1.000
_cell.length_c   1.000
_cell.angle_alpha   90.00
_cell.angle_beta   90.00
_cell.angle_gamma   90.00
#
_symmetry.space_group_name_H-M   'P 1'
#
loop_
_entity.id
_entity.type
_entity.pdbx_description
1 polymer ?
#
loop_
_entity_poly.entity_id
_entity_poly.type
_entity_poly.pdbx_seq_one_letter_code
_entity_poly.pdbx_strand_id
1 'polypeptide(L)'
;MTTSPSTPAISVNTHLRVATSALLLLALTSLHHAYGAMAFGSPWRLHVLLFVVPAAIVIAVLLYAGWVANTARSARLLTWAAAAVVFVVPIVLVGYVEGGYNHVVKNIVYFGFGEAAFHAIFPTPPYEMPKNLFFEITGIAQFPLSVLTTVLTVRMLRNFGK
;
A
#
# COMPACT_ATOMS: atom_id res chain seq x y z
N MET A 1 19.45 6.40 -43.19
CA MET A 1 19.77 6.35 -41.74
C MET A 1 18.45 6.32 -40.97
N THR A 2 18.03 5.15 -40.51
CA THR A 2 16.87 4.98 -39.63
C THR A 2 17.31 5.27 -38.20
N THR A 3 16.85 6.39 -37.63
CA THR A 3 17.03 6.67 -36.21
C THR A 3 16.23 5.64 -35.41
N SER A 4 16.92 4.76 -34.68
CA SER A 4 16.27 3.90 -33.69
C SER A 4 15.48 4.79 -32.72
N PRO A 5 14.21 4.49 -32.44
CA PRO A 5 13.45 5.25 -31.47
C PRO A 5 14.17 5.13 -30.11
N SER A 6 14.63 6.27 -29.59
CA SER A 6 15.19 6.35 -28.25
C SER A 6 14.17 5.80 -27.27
N THR A 7 14.52 4.75 -26.54
CA THR A 7 13.72 4.21 -25.44
C THR A 7 13.22 5.39 -24.59
N PRO A 8 11.91 5.54 -24.39
CA PRO A 8 11.40 6.63 -23.56
C PRO A 8 11.98 6.47 -22.16
N ALA A 9 12.90 7.35 -21.80
CA ALA A 9 13.59 7.31 -20.53
C ALA A 9 12.61 7.75 -19.45
N ILE A 10 12.08 6.78 -18.70
CA ILE A 10 11.33 7.13 -17.51
C ILE A 10 12.30 7.73 -16.51
N SER A 11 11.96 8.93 -16.04
CA SER A 11 12.72 9.60 -14.99
C SER A 11 12.82 8.68 -13.77
N VAL A 12 14.05 8.33 -13.39
CA VAL A 12 14.42 7.55 -12.19
C VAL A 12 13.67 8.04 -10.95
N ASN A 13 13.41 9.35 -10.90
CA ASN A 13 12.66 10.01 -9.83
C ASN A 13 11.24 9.44 -9.66
N THR A 14 10.59 8.96 -10.73
CA THR A 14 9.19 8.49 -10.68
C THR A 14 9.08 7.08 -10.11
N HIS A 15 9.90 6.13 -10.58
CA HIS A 15 9.97 4.78 -9.99
C HIS A 15 10.37 4.84 -8.52
N LEU A 16 11.36 5.66 -8.18
CA LEU A 16 11.77 5.86 -6.80
C LEU A 16 10.65 6.42 -5.93
N ARG A 17 9.91 7.44 -6.40
CA ARG A 17 8.75 7.98 -5.65
C ARG A 17 7.68 6.92 -5.39
N VAL A 18 7.32 6.13 -6.40
CA VAL A 18 6.34 5.04 -6.25
C VAL A 18 6.86 4.00 -5.26
N ALA A 19 8.11 3.53 -5.45
CA ALA A 19 8.75 2.58 -4.55
C ALA A 19 8.77 3.10 -3.11
N THR A 20 9.27 4.32 -2.87
CA THR A 20 9.31 4.92 -1.54
C THR A 20 7.92 5.00 -0.92
N SER A 21 6.92 5.51 -1.64
CA SER A 21 5.56 5.61 -1.09
C SER A 21 4.93 4.25 -0.75
N ALA A 22 5.05 3.28 -1.66
CA ALA A 22 4.50 1.94 -1.46
C ALA A 22 5.24 1.19 -0.33
N LEU A 23 6.57 1.27 -0.28
CA LEU A 23 7.38 0.62 0.76
C LEU A 23 7.16 1.26 2.13
N LEU A 24 7.02 2.59 2.22
CA LEU A 24 6.64 3.27 3.46
C LEU A 24 5.27 2.81 3.96
N LEU A 25 4.30 2.63 3.05
CA LEU A 25 2.98 2.11 3.40
C LEU A 25 3.07 0.68 3.96
N LEU A 26 3.77 -0.23 3.27
CA LEU A 26 3.93 -1.62 3.74
C LEU A 26 4.77 -1.73 5.03
N ALA A 27 5.74 -0.82 5.23
CA ALA A 27 6.48 -0.72 6.47
C ALA A 27 5.59 -0.24 7.63
N LEU A 28 4.77 0.79 7.40
CA LEU A 28 3.78 1.25 8.38
C LEU A 28 2.80 0.13 8.75
N THR A 29 2.31 -0.62 7.76
CA THR A 29 1.45 -1.79 8.00
C THR A 29 2.15 -2.86 8.84
N SER A 30 3.41 -3.17 8.53
CA SER A 30 4.18 -4.14 9.31
C SER A 30 4.32 -3.70 10.77
N LEU A 31 4.66 -2.43 11.02
CA LEU A 31 4.76 -1.86 12.36
C LEU A 31 3.40 -1.86 13.07
N HIS A 32 2.34 -1.49 12.37
CA HIS A 32 0.98 -1.46 12.89
C HIS A 32 0.50 -2.85 13.35
N HIS A 33 0.68 -3.88 12.52
CA HIS A 33 0.27 -5.25 12.88
C HIS A 33 1.18 -5.87 13.94
N ALA A 34 2.49 -5.60 13.92
CA ALA A 34 3.40 -6.03 14.97
C ALA A 34 3.07 -5.39 16.33
N TYR A 35 2.81 -4.08 16.33
CA TYR A 35 2.34 -3.37 17.52
C TYR A 35 1.00 -3.93 18.01
N GLY A 36 0.02 -4.09 17.12
CA GLY A 36 -1.29 -4.65 17.47
C GLY A 36 -1.18 -6.06 18.05
N ALA A 37 -0.32 -6.91 17.50
CA ALA A 37 -0.08 -8.25 18.02
C ALA A 37 0.40 -8.21 19.49
N MET A 38 1.34 -7.33 19.81
CA MET A 38 1.87 -7.15 21.16
C MET A 38 0.86 -6.49 22.10
N ALA A 39 0.26 -5.37 21.69
CA ALA A 39 -0.61 -4.55 22.53
C ALA A 39 -1.93 -5.23 22.90
N PHE A 40 -2.45 -6.09 22.01
CA PHE A 40 -3.73 -6.78 22.23
C PHE A 40 -3.58 -8.29 22.46
N GLY A 41 -2.36 -8.81 22.65
CA GLY A 41 -2.14 -10.24 22.85
C GLY A 41 -2.67 -11.09 21.69
N SER A 42 -2.57 -10.59 20.46
CA SER A 42 -3.20 -11.16 19.26
C SER A 42 -2.14 -11.56 18.23
N PRO A 43 -1.33 -12.61 18.50
CA PRO A 43 -0.19 -12.98 17.65
C PRO A 43 -0.58 -13.31 16.22
N TRP A 44 -1.84 -13.74 16.00
CA TRP A 44 -2.36 -13.99 14.67
C TRP A 44 -2.22 -12.78 13.75
N ARG A 45 -2.25 -11.52 14.24
CA ARG A 45 -2.09 -10.32 13.39
C ARG A 45 -0.76 -10.28 12.64
N LEU A 46 0.26 -11.01 13.10
CA LEU A 46 1.56 -11.14 12.42
C LEU A 46 1.46 -11.86 11.07
N HIS A 47 0.38 -12.60 10.79
CA HIS A 47 0.21 -13.24 9.48
C HIS A 47 0.25 -12.22 8.34
N VAL A 48 -0.14 -10.97 8.58
CA VAL A 48 -0.10 -9.90 7.55
C VAL A 48 1.32 -9.68 7.04
N LEU A 49 2.35 -9.80 7.90
CA LEU A 49 3.75 -9.66 7.50
C LEU A 49 4.16 -10.72 6.45
N LEU A 50 3.56 -11.91 6.48
CA LEU A 50 3.79 -12.96 5.48
C LEU A 50 3.29 -12.56 4.08
N PHE A 51 2.42 -11.55 3.97
CA PHE A 51 1.92 -11.03 2.70
C PHE A 51 2.59 -9.71 2.32
N VAL A 52 2.71 -8.76 3.25
CA VAL A 52 3.21 -7.41 2.94
C VAL A 52 4.73 -7.38 2.70
N VAL A 53 5.51 -8.23 3.38
CA VAL A 53 6.97 -8.27 3.17
C VAL A 53 7.32 -8.84 1.79
N PRO A 54 6.76 -9.99 1.35
CA PRO A 54 6.98 -10.45 -0.03
C PRO A 54 6.49 -9.45 -1.08
N ALA A 55 5.34 -8.81 -0.86
CA ALA A 55 4.84 -7.78 -1.77
C ALA A 55 5.82 -6.60 -1.89
N ALA A 56 6.41 -6.15 -0.78
CA ALA A 56 7.43 -5.10 -0.78
C ALA A 56 8.65 -5.49 -1.63
N ILE A 57 9.15 -6.72 -1.46
CA ILE A 57 10.28 -7.25 -2.24
C ILE A 57 9.92 -7.30 -3.73
N VAL A 58 8.76 -7.86 -4.09
CA VAL A 58 8.29 -7.96 -5.47
C VAL A 58 8.16 -6.58 -6.12
N ILE A 59 7.58 -5.61 -5.42
CA ILE A 59 7.45 -4.22 -5.90
C ILE A 59 8.84 -3.62 -6.17
N ALA A 60 9.76 -3.75 -5.22
CA ALA A 60 11.11 -3.21 -5.37
C ALA A 60 11.85 -3.84 -6.55
N VAL A 61 11.79 -5.17 -6.68
CA VAL A 61 12.43 -5.92 -7.78
C VAL A 61 11.82 -5.53 -9.12
N LEU A 62 10.49 -5.48 -9.26
CA LEU A 62 9.83 -5.15 -10.53
C LEU A 62 10.09 -3.70 -10.95
N LEU A 63 10.06 -2.75 -10.01
CA LEU A 63 10.37 -1.35 -10.32
C LEU A 63 11.84 -1.17 -10.69
N TYR A 64 12.77 -1.81 -9.98
CA TYR A 64 14.19 -1.79 -10.32
C TYR A 64 14.45 -2.44 -11.69
N ALA A 65 13.91 -3.64 -11.93
CA ALA A 65 14.05 -4.34 -13.19
C ALA A 65 13.43 -3.56 -14.35
N GLY A 66 12.28 -2.91 -14.13
CA GLY A 66 11.65 -2.03 -15.13
C GLY A 66 12.50 -0.80 -15.45
N TRP A 67 13.24 -0.28 -14.46
CA TRP A 67 14.17 0.83 -14.65
C TRP A 67 15.41 0.44 -15.45
N VAL A 68 16.03 -0.72 -15.15
CA VAL A 68 17.28 -1.16 -15.80
C VAL A 68 17.05 -2.03 -17.06
N ALA A 69 15.80 -2.15 -17.52
CA ALA A 69 15.46 -3.00 -18.66
C ALA A 69 16.09 -2.51 -19.98
N ASN A 70 16.68 -3.44 -20.73
CA ASN A 70 17.38 -3.16 -22.00
C ASN A 70 16.45 -2.85 -23.18
N THR A 71 15.13 -3.03 -23.03
CA THR A 71 14.15 -2.73 -24.09
C THR A 71 12.94 -1.97 -23.53
N ALA A 72 12.35 -1.11 -24.36
CA ALA A 72 11.14 -0.38 -24.01
C ALA A 72 9.96 -1.32 -23.67
N ARG A 73 9.85 -2.46 -24.36
CA ARG A 73 8.79 -3.46 -24.11
C ARG A 73 8.97 -4.10 -22.73
N SER A 74 10.19 -4.52 -22.39
CA SER A 74 10.48 -5.12 -21.08
C SER A 74 10.29 -4.10 -19.95
N ALA A 75 10.79 -2.87 -20.13
CA ALA A 75 10.59 -1.78 -19.17
C ALA A 75 9.09 -1.56 -18.89
N ARG A 76 8.27 -1.56 -19.95
CA ARG A 76 6.82 -1.41 -19.86
C ARG A 76 6.18 -2.55 -19.11
N LEU A 77 6.44 -3.79 -19.53
CA LEU A 77 5.84 -4.96 -18.90
C LEU A 77 6.14 -5.00 -17.39
N LEU A 78 7.39 -4.79 -17.00
CA LEU A 78 7.83 -4.81 -15.61
C LEU A 78 7.24 -3.66 -14.78
N THR A 79 7.19 -2.45 -15.36
CA THR A 79 6.58 -1.29 -14.68
C THR A 79 5.07 -1.47 -14.49
N TRP A 80 4.37 -2.03 -15.48
CA TRP A 80 2.94 -2.35 -15.36
C TRP A 80 2.68 -3.49 -14.37
N ALA A 81 3.54 -4.51 -14.35
CA ALA A 81 3.47 -5.58 -13.35
C ALA A 81 3.66 -5.02 -11.93
N ALA A 82 4.66 -4.15 -11.73
CA ALA A 82 4.84 -3.45 -10.47
C ALA A 82 3.60 -2.64 -10.07
N ALA A 83 3.04 -1.87 -11.01
CA ALA A 83 1.85 -1.06 -10.76
C ALA A 83 0.63 -1.92 -10.38
N ALA A 84 0.47 -3.10 -10.98
CA ALA A 84 -0.59 -4.04 -10.61
C ALA A 84 -0.43 -4.54 -9.17
N VAL A 85 0.79 -4.93 -8.77
CA VAL A 85 1.07 -5.35 -7.38
C VAL A 85 0.86 -4.19 -6.41
N VAL A 86 1.33 -2.98 -6.74
CA VAL A 86 1.13 -1.76 -5.93
C VAL A 86 -0.37 -1.45 -5.77
N PHE A 87 -1.15 -1.60 -6.84
CA PHE A 87 -2.58 -1.37 -6.82
C PHE A 87 -3.30 -2.38 -5.90
N VAL A 88 -3.02 -3.67 -6.04
CA VAL A 88 -3.71 -4.69 -5.25
C VAL A 88 -3.31 -4.61 -3.79
N VAL A 89 -2.01 -4.64 -3.47
CA VAL A 89 -1.55 -4.84 -2.10
C VAL A 89 -1.50 -3.52 -1.31
N PRO A 90 -0.56 -2.58 -1.54
CA PRO A 90 -0.51 -1.36 -0.77
C PRO A 90 -1.74 -0.46 -0.95
N ILE A 91 -2.28 -0.31 -2.16
CA ILE A 91 -3.42 0.58 -2.35
C ILE A 91 -4.71 -0.06 -1.83
N VAL A 92 -5.21 -1.13 -2.46
CA VAL A 92 -6.55 -1.65 -2.15
C VAL A 92 -6.59 -2.36 -0.79
N LEU A 93 -5.78 -3.42 -0.61
CA LEU A 93 -5.87 -4.25 0.60
C LEU A 93 -5.39 -3.51 1.84
N VAL A 94 -4.24 -2.85 1.75
CA VAL A 94 -3.67 -2.13 2.91
C VAL A 94 -4.30 -0.75 3.08
N GLY A 95 -4.25 0.07 2.04
CA GLY A 95 -4.68 1.46 2.13
C GLY A 95 -6.17 1.62 2.38
N TYR A 96 -6.99 1.07 1.49
CA TYR A 96 -8.43 1.27 1.52
C TYR A 96 -9.14 0.29 2.46
N VAL A 97 -8.76 -0.98 2.50
CA VAL A 97 -9.41 -1.96 3.39
C VAL A 97 -8.89 -1.83 4.81
N GLU A 98 -7.59 -2.04 5.08
CA GLU A 98 -7.07 -1.89 6.44
C GLU A 98 -7.17 -0.43 6.92
N GLY A 99 -6.52 0.52 6.26
CA GLY A 99 -6.52 1.92 6.72
C GLY A 99 -7.87 2.62 6.60
N GLY A 100 -8.53 2.50 5.45
CA GLY A 100 -9.78 3.19 5.16
C GLY A 100 -10.97 2.58 5.91
N TYR A 101 -11.28 1.31 5.64
CA TYR A 101 -12.46 0.66 6.21
C TYR A 101 -12.25 0.27 7.68
N ASN A 102 -11.16 -0.44 8.00
CA ASN A 102 -10.94 -0.98 9.36
C ASN A 102 -10.51 0.08 10.38
N HIS A 103 -10.12 1.28 9.95
CA HIS A 103 -9.73 2.36 10.87
C HIS A 103 -10.51 3.66 10.67
N VAL A 104 -10.55 4.24 9.48
CA VAL A 104 -11.28 5.51 9.27
C VAL A 104 -12.78 5.31 9.43
N VAL A 105 -13.38 4.43 8.62
CA VAL A 105 -14.83 4.18 8.68
C VAL A 105 -15.23 3.60 10.03
N LYS A 106 -14.47 2.61 10.52
CA LYS A 106 -14.68 2.04 11.86
C LYS A 106 -14.74 3.10 12.96
N ASN A 107 -13.81 4.05 12.97
CA ASN A 107 -13.78 5.09 14.00
C ASN A 107 -14.93 6.08 13.83
N ILE A 108 -15.30 6.44 12.60
CA ILE A 108 -16.49 7.24 12.33
C ILE A 108 -17.75 6.54 12.87
N VAL A 109 -17.88 5.23 12.65
CA VAL A 109 -19.02 4.45 13.16
C VAL A 109 -19.05 4.47 14.70
N TYR A 110 -17.93 4.16 15.35
CA TYR A 110 -17.87 4.12 16.81
C TYR A 110 -18.12 5.49 17.45
N PHE A 111 -17.38 6.52 17.04
CA PHE A 111 -17.46 7.84 17.68
C PHE A 111 -18.69 8.64 17.23
N GLY A 112 -19.23 8.38 16.03
CA GLY A 112 -20.40 9.08 15.50
C GLY A 112 -21.74 8.44 15.86
N PHE A 113 -21.78 7.10 15.98
CA PHE A 113 -23.03 6.34 16.11
C PHE A 113 -23.07 5.40 17.34
N GLY A 114 -21.97 5.30 18.08
CA GLY A 114 -21.89 4.58 19.35
C GLY A 114 -21.56 3.09 19.21
N GLU A 115 -21.40 2.43 20.36
CA GLU A 115 -20.92 1.05 20.46
C GLU A 115 -21.89 0.03 19.83
N ALA A 116 -23.20 0.26 19.91
CA ALA A 116 -24.19 -0.62 19.27
C ALA A 116 -24.04 -0.67 17.74
N ALA A 117 -23.82 0.49 17.10
CA ALA A 117 -23.58 0.59 15.66
C ALA A 117 -22.24 -0.04 15.27
N PHE A 118 -21.22 0.13 16.11
CA PHE A 118 -19.93 -0.52 15.92
C PHE A 118 -20.07 -2.04 15.87
N HIS A 119 -20.67 -2.67 16.88
CA HIS A 119 -20.78 -4.14 16.92
C HIS A 119 -21.68 -4.71 15.81
N ALA A 120 -22.61 -3.91 15.27
CA ALA A 120 -23.44 -4.32 14.14
C ALA A 120 -22.67 -4.39 12.81
N ILE A 121 -21.66 -3.54 12.62
CA ILE A 121 -20.91 -3.40 11.35
C ILE A 121 -19.52 -4.06 11.43
N PHE A 122 -18.92 -4.04 12.61
CA PHE A 122 -17.55 -4.50 12.90
C PHE A 122 -17.57 -5.55 14.02
N PRO A 123 -18.10 -6.77 13.76
CA PRO A 123 -18.22 -7.80 14.79
C PRO A 123 -16.85 -8.34 15.22
N THR A 124 -16.71 -8.63 16.51
CA THR A 124 -15.55 -9.35 17.04
C THR A 124 -15.48 -10.78 16.49
N PRO A 125 -14.30 -11.44 16.45
CA PRO A 125 -12.99 -11.01 16.94
C PRO A 125 -12.05 -10.21 16.00
N PRO A 126 -12.24 -10.11 14.66
CA PRO A 126 -11.23 -9.46 13.82
C PRO A 126 -11.16 -7.93 14.04
N TYR A 127 -12.26 -7.32 14.46
CA TYR A 127 -12.33 -5.88 14.70
C TYR A 127 -12.13 -5.53 16.17
N GLU A 128 -11.09 -4.74 16.43
CA GLU A 128 -10.79 -4.20 17.77
C GLU A 128 -11.47 -2.84 17.96
N MET A 129 -12.02 -2.63 19.16
CA MET A 129 -12.58 -1.34 19.55
C MET A 129 -11.48 -0.27 19.55
N PRO A 130 -11.79 0.99 19.23
CA PRO A 130 -10.78 2.06 19.12
C PRO A 130 -10.33 2.59 20.48
N LYS A 131 -9.80 1.71 21.33
CA LYS A 131 -9.37 1.99 22.70
C LYS A 131 -7.88 2.33 22.80
N ASN A 132 -7.10 2.09 21.75
CA ASN A 132 -5.66 2.37 21.71
C ASN A 132 -5.34 3.42 20.64
N LEU A 133 -4.97 4.61 21.08
CA LEU A 133 -4.74 5.75 20.19
C LEU A 133 -3.61 5.50 19.18
N PHE A 134 -2.51 4.87 19.58
CA PHE A 134 -1.38 4.61 18.68
C PHE A 134 -1.75 3.61 17.59
N PHE A 135 -2.47 2.55 17.94
CA PHE A 135 -2.98 1.59 16.98
C PHE A 135 -3.91 2.26 15.97
N GLU A 136 -4.84 3.09 16.44
CA GLU A 136 -5.78 3.78 15.55
C GLU A 136 -5.10 4.82 14.65
N ILE A 137 -4.17 5.64 15.17
CA ILE A 137 -3.45 6.62 14.36
C ILE A 137 -2.62 5.94 13.27
N THR A 138 -1.88 4.89 13.62
CA THR A 138 -1.05 4.16 12.65
C THR A 138 -1.90 3.42 11.61
N GLY A 139 -3.08 2.93 11.99
CA GLY A 139 -4.07 2.35 11.08
C GLY A 139 -4.64 3.39 10.12
N ILE A 140 -5.16 4.51 10.64
CA ILE A 140 -5.69 5.63 9.83
C ILE A 140 -4.64 6.14 8.84
N ALA A 141 -3.38 6.29 9.27
CA ALA A 141 -2.31 6.84 8.44
C ALA A 141 -2.04 6.01 7.16
N GLN A 142 -2.38 4.72 7.14
CA GLN A 142 -2.26 3.89 5.93
C GLN A 142 -3.12 4.42 4.76
N PHE A 143 -4.30 4.98 5.06
CA PHE A 143 -5.21 5.50 4.05
C PHE A 143 -4.66 6.69 3.25
N PRO A 144 -4.25 7.83 3.84
CA PRO A 144 -3.67 8.94 3.07
C PRO A 144 -2.37 8.57 2.36
N LEU A 145 -1.54 7.70 2.95
CA LEU A 145 -0.35 7.15 2.27
C LEU A 145 -0.74 6.36 1.01
N SER A 146 -1.85 5.63 1.03
CA SER A 146 -2.37 4.92 -0.15
C SER A 146 -2.91 5.86 -1.22
N VAL A 147 -3.52 6.98 -0.83
CA VAL A 147 -3.98 8.02 -1.77
C VAL A 147 -2.76 8.64 -2.48
N LEU A 148 -1.70 8.98 -1.73
CA LEU A 148 -0.45 9.45 -2.30
C LEU A 148 0.17 8.42 -3.25
N THR A 149 0.25 7.16 -2.82
CA THR A 149 0.77 6.04 -3.63
C THR A 149 -0.03 5.87 -4.92
N THR A 150 -1.36 6.03 -4.87
CA THR A 150 -2.25 6.00 -6.03
C THR A 150 -1.90 7.12 -7.02
N VAL A 151 -1.78 8.35 -6.53
CA VAL A 151 -1.44 9.51 -7.38
C VAL A 151 -0.08 9.32 -8.05
N LEU A 152 0.93 8.88 -7.30
CA LEU A 152 2.27 8.63 -7.84
C LEU A 152 2.27 7.51 -8.88
N THR A 153 1.56 6.41 -8.62
CA THR A 153 1.44 5.27 -9.54
C THR A 153 0.73 5.68 -10.83
N VAL A 154 -0.36 6.43 -10.75
CA VAL A 154 -1.07 6.95 -11.93
C VAL A 154 -0.18 7.88 -12.74
N ARG A 155 0.59 8.76 -12.08
CA ARG A 155 1.56 9.64 -12.77
C ARG A 155 2.65 8.85 -13.47
N MET A 156 3.19 7.81 -12.83
CA MET A 156 4.18 6.90 -13.43
C MET A 156 3.65 6.27 -14.72
N LEU A 157 2.42 5.75 -14.70
CA LEU A 157 1.81 5.10 -15.86
C LEU A 157 1.46 6.09 -16.97
N ARG A 158 0.98 7.29 -16.64
CA ARG A 158 0.63 8.33 -17.63
C ARG A 158 1.84 8.93 -18.35
N ASN A 159 2.99 8.93 -17.70
CA ASN A 159 4.24 9.44 -18.26
C ASN A 159 5.06 8.33 -18.92
N PHE A 160 4.60 7.07 -18.86
CA PHE A 160 5.25 5.97 -19.55
C PHE A 160 5.12 6.15 -21.07
N GLY A 161 6.22 6.43 -21.76
CA GLY A 161 6.25 6.51 -23.23
C GLY A 161 5.87 7.86 -23.83
N LYS A 162 5.74 8.91 -23.01
CA LYS A 162 5.82 10.30 -23.47
C LYS A 162 7.26 10.77 -23.43
#